data_AF-A0ABC8WMB4-F1
#
_entry.id   AF-A0ABC8WMB4-F1
#
_cell.length_a   1.000
_cell.length_b   1.000
_cell.length_c   1.000
_cell.angle_alpha   90.00
_cell.angle_beta   90.00
_cell.angle_gamma   90.00
#
_symmetry.space_group_name_H-M   'P 1'
#
loop_
_entity.id
_entity.type
_entity.pdbx_description
1 polymer ?
#
loop_
_entity_poly.entity_id
_entity_poly.type
_entity_poly.pdbx_seq_one_letter_code
_entity_poly.pdbx_strand_id
1 'polypeptide(L)'
;MAAAAPPLLPTTVVPAATPSPSPIPTADDANPAAARAFLSRLLESAKRALSGARPWSELADRSALSRPDTVADATSRLRKNLAYFRVNYAAVVALSLAAALLAHPFSLAALLALLAAWCLLYILRPADAPPLAAFGRTFSDREVLGGLIASSAFVVFLTSVGSLIFSALALGAAVVCAHGAFRVPEDLFLDEPAEQAAGNPLLSFIAGATGGRV
;
A
#
# COMPACT_ATOMS: atom_id res chain seq x y z
N MET A 1 5.81 -98.08 -0.83
CA MET A 1 5.88 -97.34 -2.10
C MET A 1 5.61 -95.89 -1.79
N ALA A 2 6.68 -95.12 -1.56
CA ALA A 2 6.63 -93.77 -1.00
C ALA A 2 6.51 -92.73 -2.12
N ALA A 3 5.54 -91.81 -2.01
CA ALA A 3 5.35 -90.71 -2.94
C ALA A 3 6.28 -89.54 -2.58
N ALA A 4 7.06 -89.08 -3.55
CA ALA A 4 8.04 -88.01 -3.43
C ALA A 4 7.36 -86.63 -3.40
N ALA A 5 7.80 -85.76 -2.48
CA ALA A 5 7.39 -84.36 -2.41
C ALA A 5 8.08 -83.52 -3.51
N PRO A 6 7.40 -82.51 -4.10
CA PRO A 6 8.00 -81.65 -5.10
C PRO A 6 8.98 -80.61 -4.49
N PRO A 7 9.96 -80.11 -5.27
CA PRO A 7 11.00 -79.21 -4.78
C PRO A 7 10.50 -77.77 -4.56
N LEU A 8 10.98 -77.13 -3.49
CA LEU A 8 10.69 -75.73 -3.15
C LEU A 8 11.53 -74.79 -4.00
N LEU A 9 10.89 -73.82 -4.66
CA LEU A 9 11.57 -72.78 -5.44
C LEU A 9 12.21 -71.72 -4.52
N PRO A 10 13.36 -71.12 -4.88
CA PRO A 10 13.99 -70.07 -4.08
C PRO A 10 13.22 -68.74 -4.19
N THR A 11 12.71 -68.22 -3.07
CA THR A 11 12.19 -66.86 -2.97
C THR A 11 13.37 -65.90 -2.94
N THR A 12 13.59 -65.16 -4.04
CA THR A 12 14.59 -64.10 -4.07
C THR A 12 14.03 -62.91 -3.29
N VAL A 13 14.53 -62.68 -2.07
CA VAL A 13 14.20 -61.49 -1.29
C VAL A 13 15.01 -60.32 -1.86
N VAL A 14 14.34 -59.42 -2.58
CA VAL A 14 14.92 -58.14 -3.00
C VAL A 14 15.10 -57.28 -1.75
N PRO A 15 16.30 -56.73 -1.45
CA PRO A 15 16.45 -55.81 -0.34
C PRO A 15 15.67 -54.52 -0.64
N ALA A 16 14.84 -54.08 0.30
CA ALA A 16 14.20 -52.78 0.23
C ALA A 16 15.29 -51.69 0.16
N ALA A 17 15.27 -50.89 -0.91
CA ALA A 17 16.14 -49.73 -1.03
C ALA A 17 15.83 -48.76 0.12
N THR A 18 16.83 -48.49 0.95
CA THR A 18 16.78 -47.41 1.95
C THR A 18 16.49 -46.10 1.23
N PRO A 19 15.46 -45.33 1.62
CA PRO A 19 15.25 -44.01 1.05
C PRO A 19 16.44 -43.12 1.42
N SER A 20 17.09 -42.55 0.41
CA SER A 20 18.11 -41.52 0.58
C SER A 20 17.55 -40.37 1.43
N PRO A 21 18.32 -39.82 2.39
CA PRO A 21 17.84 -38.67 3.16
C PRO A 21 17.64 -37.49 2.21
N SER A 22 16.40 -36.99 2.14
CA SER A 22 16.09 -35.71 1.51
C SER A 22 16.97 -34.61 2.11
N PRO A 23 17.49 -33.67 1.32
CA PRO A 23 18.30 -32.59 1.84
C PRO A 23 17.47 -31.79 2.86
N ILE A 24 18.07 -31.59 4.04
CA ILE A 24 17.52 -30.76 5.10
C ILE A 24 17.36 -29.34 4.53
N PRO A 25 16.17 -28.73 4.56
CA PRO A 25 16.00 -27.36 4.13
C PRO A 25 16.75 -26.47 5.13
N THR A 26 17.85 -25.88 4.68
CA THR A 26 18.55 -24.84 5.42
C THR A 26 17.63 -23.64 5.61
N ALA A 27 17.54 -23.15 6.85
CA ALA A 27 16.59 -22.13 7.30
C ALA A 27 16.90 -20.69 6.83
N ASP A 28 17.55 -20.52 5.68
CA ASP A 28 18.21 -19.26 5.29
C ASP A 28 17.62 -18.56 4.05
N ASP A 29 16.42 -18.94 3.60
CA ASP A 29 15.81 -18.38 2.39
C ASP A 29 14.80 -17.27 2.70
N ALA A 30 15.24 -16.20 3.38
CA ALA A 30 14.57 -14.91 3.25
C ALA A 30 14.80 -14.42 1.80
N ASN A 31 13.94 -14.83 0.85
CA ASN A 31 14.15 -14.62 -0.58
C ASN A 31 14.42 -13.14 -0.93
N PRO A 32 15.69 -12.74 -1.12
CA PRO A 32 16.04 -11.34 -1.30
C PRO A 32 15.66 -10.85 -2.71
N ALA A 33 15.34 -11.75 -3.64
CA ALA A 33 14.82 -11.40 -4.95
C ALA A 33 13.35 -10.96 -4.90
N ALA A 34 12.51 -11.60 -4.09
CA ALA A 34 11.12 -11.21 -3.89
C ALA A 34 11.00 -9.81 -3.27
N ALA A 35 11.83 -9.52 -2.26
CA ALA A 35 11.91 -8.20 -1.64
C ALA A 35 12.34 -7.13 -2.66
N ARG A 36 13.40 -7.38 -3.45
CA ARG A 36 13.86 -6.45 -4.50
C ARG A 36 12.78 -6.19 -5.56
N ALA A 37 12.08 -7.23 -6.00
CA ALA A 37 10.99 -7.10 -6.97
C ALA A 37 9.80 -6.30 -6.42
N PHE A 38 9.48 -6.47 -5.14
CA PHE A 38 8.47 -5.64 -4.47
C PHE A 38 8.90 -4.17 -4.40
N LEU A 39 10.15 -3.91 -3.97
CA LEU A 39 10.69 -2.55 -3.94
C LEU A 39 10.70 -1.89 -5.32
N SER A 40 11.09 -2.60 -6.37
CA SER A 40 11.09 -2.04 -7.73
C SER A 40 9.68 -1.67 -8.20
N ARG A 41 8.67 -2.51 -7.89
CA ARG A 41 7.25 -2.22 -8.17
C ARG A 41 6.73 -1.01 -7.37
N LEU A 42 7.16 -0.88 -6.12
CA LEU A 42 6.80 0.25 -5.27
C LEU A 42 7.41 1.55 -5.80
N LEU A 43 8.69 1.54 -6.14
CA LEU A 43 9.39 2.69 -6.70
C LEU A 43 8.81 3.10 -8.05
N GLU A 44 8.49 2.13 -8.91
CA GLU A 44 7.85 2.38 -10.19
C GLU A 44 6.45 2.99 -10.01
N SER A 45 5.67 2.46 -9.05
CA SER A 45 4.37 3.05 -8.67
C SER A 45 4.51 4.48 -8.16
N ALA A 46 5.52 4.75 -7.33
CA ALA A 46 5.79 6.10 -6.82
C ALA A 46 6.22 7.06 -7.93
N LYS A 47 7.09 6.63 -8.85
CA LYS A 47 7.49 7.41 -10.03
C LYS A 47 6.28 7.73 -10.93
N ARG A 48 5.42 6.75 -11.18
CA ARG A 48 4.18 6.95 -11.95
C ARG A 48 3.19 7.87 -11.25
N ALA A 49 3.08 7.77 -9.93
CA ALA A 49 2.25 8.69 -9.15
C ALA A 49 2.78 10.13 -9.26
N LEU A 50 4.11 10.30 -9.26
CA LEU A 50 4.75 11.61 -9.32
C LEU A 50 4.90 12.17 -10.74
N SER A 51 4.84 11.33 -11.78
CA SER A 51 4.97 11.79 -13.18
C SER A 51 3.83 12.70 -13.63
N GLY A 52 2.70 12.68 -12.93
CA GLY A 52 1.60 13.62 -13.13
C GLY A 52 1.77 14.97 -12.44
N ALA A 53 2.90 15.22 -11.76
CA ALA A 53 3.16 16.50 -11.09
C ALA A 53 3.40 17.63 -12.10
N ARG A 54 2.79 18.78 -11.84
CA ARG A 54 3.10 20.03 -12.53
C ARG A 54 4.50 20.53 -12.14
N PRO A 55 5.15 21.37 -12.97
CA PRO A 55 6.41 22.00 -12.61
C PRO A 55 6.35 22.66 -11.23
N TRP A 56 7.30 22.32 -10.35
CA TRP A 56 7.33 22.87 -8.98
C TRP A 56 7.59 24.38 -8.97
N SER A 57 8.27 24.91 -9.99
CA SER A 57 8.46 26.36 -10.17
C SER A 57 7.14 27.08 -10.41
N GLU A 58 6.22 26.44 -11.13
CA GLU A 58 4.88 26.96 -11.35
C GLU A 58 4.12 27.01 -10.02
N LEU A 59 4.08 25.90 -9.29
CA LEU A 59 3.47 25.83 -7.95
C LEU A 59 4.04 26.92 -7.00
N ALA A 60 5.36 27.11 -6.99
CA ALA A 60 6.04 28.04 -6.11
C ALA A 60 6.09 29.49 -6.61
N ASP A 61 5.43 29.80 -7.74
CA ASP A 61 5.37 31.16 -8.28
C ASP A 61 4.64 32.10 -7.32
N ARG A 62 5.40 33.02 -6.72
CA ARG A 62 4.88 34.01 -5.78
C ARG A 62 4.11 35.14 -6.46
N SER A 63 4.37 35.39 -7.74
CA SER A 63 3.68 36.45 -8.49
C SER A 63 2.20 36.11 -8.74
N ALA A 64 1.87 34.82 -8.75
CA ALA A 64 0.52 34.30 -8.90
C ALA A 64 -0.29 34.28 -7.58
N LEU A 65 0.28 34.72 -6.46
CA LEU A 65 -0.41 34.75 -5.16
C LEU A 65 -1.07 36.11 -4.94
N SER A 66 -2.36 36.11 -4.65
CA SER A 66 -3.11 37.30 -4.24
C SER A 66 -4.12 36.98 -3.14
N ARG A 67 -4.46 37.98 -2.33
CA ARG A 67 -5.47 37.82 -1.28
C ARG A 67 -6.86 37.66 -1.94
N PRO A 68 -7.65 36.63 -1.59
CA PRO A 68 -9.01 36.51 -2.10
C PRO A 68 -9.92 37.60 -1.50
N ASP A 69 -10.83 38.13 -2.31
CA ASP A 69 -11.71 39.24 -1.90
C ASP A 69 -12.85 38.75 -1.00
N THR A 70 -13.30 37.51 -1.22
CA THR A 70 -14.40 36.89 -0.47
C THR A 70 -14.14 35.42 -0.20
N VAL A 71 -14.90 34.83 0.73
CA VAL A 71 -14.86 33.38 1.00
C VAL A 71 -15.30 32.56 -0.22
N ALA A 72 -16.26 33.07 -0.99
CA ALA A 72 -16.72 32.42 -2.22
C ALA A 72 -15.61 32.37 -3.28
N ASP A 73 -14.87 33.48 -3.44
CA ASP A 73 -13.70 33.55 -4.31
C ASP A 73 -12.60 32.59 -3.85
N ALA A 74 -12.22 32.63 -2.56
CA ALA A 74 -11.24 31.69 -1.98
C ALA A 74 -11.60 30.22 -2.23
N THR A 75 -12.87 29.85 -2.06
CA THR A 75 -13.37 28.48 -2.29
C THR A 75 -13.34 28.11 -3.77
N SER A 76 -13.65 29.06 -4.66
CA SER A 76 -13.57 28.87 -6.11
C SER A 76 -12.14 28.64 -6.57
N ARG A 77 -11.19 29.48 -6.12
CA ARG A 77 -9.75 29.33 -6.37
C ARG A 77 -9.23 28.00 -5.85
N LEU A 78 -9.58 27.66 -4.60
CA LEU A 78 -9.18 26.39 -3.99
C LEU A 78 -9.62 25.19 -4.84
N ARG A 79 -10.88 25.15 -5.29
CA ARG A 79 -11.39 24.05 -6.12
C ARG A 79 -10.63 23.92 -7.44
N LYS A 80 -10.42 25.03 -8.15
CA LYS A 80 -9.66 25.05 -9.42
C LYS A 80 -8.22 24.59 -9.22
N ASN A 81 -7.54 25.14 -8.21
CA ASN A 81 -6.15 24.80 -7.89
C ASN A 81 -5.99 23.36 -7.40
N LEU A 82 -6.95 22.80 -6.63
CA LEU A 82 -6.94 21.40 -6.20
C LEU A 82 -6.98 20.43 -7.38
N ALA A 83 -7.79 20.73 -8.40
CA ALA A 83 -7.85 19.93 -9.62
C ALA A 83 -6.54 20.04 -10.42
N TYR A 84 -6.03 21.27 -10.57
CA TYR A 84 -4.87 21.55 -11.40
C TYR A 84 -3.54 21.03 -10.81
N PHE A 85 -3.29 21.25 -9.51
CA PHE A 85 -2.06 20.85 -8.80
C PHE A 85 -2.25 19.56 -7.96
N ARG A 86 -3.23 18.72 -8.30
CA ARG A 86 -3.60 17.52 -7.50
C ARG A 86 -2.41 16.68 -7.05
N VAL A 87 -1.50 16.36 -7.97
CA VAL A 87 -0.34 15.51 -7.68
C VAL A 87 0.69 16.25 -6.81
N ASN A 88 0.95 17.53 -7.07
CA ASN A 88 1.84 18.35 -6.24
C ASN A 88 1.30 18.48 -4.81
N TYR A 89 -0.01 18.71 -4.64
CA TYR A 89 -0.63 18.79 -3.32
C TYR A 89 -0.62 17.45 -2.58
N ALA A 90 -0.88 16.34 -3.28
CA ALA A 90 -0.71 15.01 -2.70
C ALA A 90 0.74 14.79 -2.23
N ALA A 91 1.72 15.24 -3.01
CA ALA A 91 3.13 15.19 -2.62
C ALA A 91 3.44 16.07 -1.40
N VAL A 92 2.89 17.28 -1.30
CA VAL A 92 3.05 18.16 -0.12
C VAL A 92 2.49 17.51 1.15
N VAL A 93 1.29 16.92 1.08
CA VAL A 93 0.67 16.20 2.21
C VAL A 93 1.46 14.94 2.57
N ALA A 94 1.96 14.21 1.57
CA ALA A 94 2.82 13.05 1.82
C ALA A 94 4.14 13.45 2.48
N LEU A 95 4.73 14.58 2.06
CA LEU A 95 5.94 15.12 2.66
C LEU A 95 5.73 15.61 4.10
N SER A 96 4.59 16.25 4.40
CA SER A 96 4.27 16.65 5.77
C SER A 96 4.13 15.44 6.70
N LEU A 97 3.48 14.37 6.22
CA LEU A 97 3.40 13.09 6.93
C LEU A 97 4.77 12.45 7.12
N ALA A 98 5.58 12.38 6.07
CA ALA A 98 6.92 11.82 6.14
C ALA A 98 7.81 12.59 7.13
N ALA A 99 7.77 13.92 7.09
CA ALA A 99 8.50 14.77 8.03
C ALA A 99 8.06 14.54 9.49
N ALA A 100 6.75 14.44 9.74
CA ALA A 100 6.23 14.16 11.09
C ALA A 100 6.66 12.78 11.59
N LEU A 101 6.64 11.75 10.74
CA LEU A 101 7.10 10.42 11.11
C LEU A 101 8.61 10.39 11.38
N LEU A 102 9.41 11.07 10.56
CA LEU A 102 10.86 11.17 10.75
C LEU A 102 11.23 11.93 12.03
N ALA A 103 10.42 12.91 12.43
CA ALA A 103 10.59 13.62 13.71
C ALA A 103 10.28 12.75 14.93
N HIS A 104 9.64 11.59 14.74
CA HIS A 104 9.24 10.66 15.81
C HIS A 104 9.82 9.26 15.57
N PRO A 105 11.14 9.07 15.78
CA PRO A 105 11.85 7.86 15.37
C PRO A 105 11.35 6.58 16.06
N PHE A 106 10.85 6.67 17.29
CA PHE A 106 10.27 5.51 18.00
C PHE A 106 8.96 5.05 17.35
N SER A 107 8.05 5.98 17.06
CA SER A 107 6.79 5.69 16.37
C SER A 107 7.04 5.16 14.96
N LEU A 108 8.01 5.73 14.25
CA LEU A 108 8.45 5.24 12.95
C LEU A 108 9.02 3.81 13.04
N ALA A 109 9.92 3.55 14.00
CA ALA A 109 10.50 2.22 14.19
C ALA A 109 9.43 1.17 14.50
N ALA A 110 8.46 1.48 15.37
CA ALA A 110 7.35 0.58 15.69
C ALA A 110 6.46 0.29 14.47
N LEU A 111 6.15 1.31 13.67
CA LEU A 111 5.41 1.16 12.41
C LEU A 111 6.17 0.30 11.39
N LEU A 112 7.47 0.53 11.23
CA LEU A 112 8.31 -0.24 10.30
C LEU A 112 8.44 -1.70 10.75
N ALA A 113 8.60 -1.96 12.04
CA ALA A 113 8.63 -3.32 12.58
C ALA A 113 7.29 -4.04 12.36
N LEU A 114 6.17 -3.34 12.58
CA LEU A 114 4.84 -3.88 12.33
C LEU A 114 4.62 -4.18 10.84
N LEU A 115 5.01 -3.24 9.96
CA LEU A 115 4.93 -3.43 8.52
C LEU A 115 5.80 -4.60 8.05
N ALA A 116 7.03 -4.71 8.57
CA ALA A 116 7.92 -5.82 8.28
C ALA A 116 7.29 -7.16 8.71
N ALA A 117 6.64 -7.22 9.87
CA ALA A 117 5.93 -8.41 10.32
C ALA A 117 4.80 -8.79 9.35
N TRP A 118 3.95 -7.84 8.92
CA TRP A 118 2.92 -8.09 7.90
C TRP A 118 3.51 -8.56 6.57
N CYS A 119 4.58 -7.92 6.11
CA CYS A 119 5.23 -8.27 4.86
C CYS A 119 5.82 -9.68 4.91
N LEU A 120 6.59 -10.00 5.93
CA LEU A 120 7.30 -11.28 6.03
C LEU A 120 6.36 -12.45 6.31
N LEU A 121 5.29 -12.22 7.09
CA LEU A 121 4.37 -13.29 7.49
C LEU A 121 3.27 -13.57 6.45
N TYR A 122 2.91 -12.59 5.61
CA TYR A 122 1.81 -12.74 4.65
C TYR A 122 2.14 -12.30 3.22
N ILE A 123 2.66 -11.09 3.01
CA ILE A 123 2.75 -10.51 1.64
C ILE A 123 3.88 -11.14 0.83
N LEU A 124 5.02 -11.39 1.46
CA LEU A 124 6.23 -11.95 0.85
C LEU A 124 6.40 -13.44 1.15
N ARG A 125 5.49 -14.03 1.94
CA ARG A 125 5.52 -15.45 2.30
C ARG A 125 5.12 -16.29 1.08
N PRO A 126 5.96 -17.23 0.62
CA PRO A 126 5.60 -18.15 -0.46
C PRO A 126 4.37 -18.99 -0.10
N ALA A 127 3.54 -19.32 -1.09
CA ALA A 127 2.32 -20.12 -0.89
C ALA A 127 2.61 -21.51 -0.30
N ASP A 128 3.79 -22.08 -0.60
CA ASP A 128 4.21 -23.41 -0.14
C ASP A 128 5.01 -23.37 1.17
N ALA A 129 5.07 -22.22 1.85
CA ALA A 129 5.88 -22.07 3.05
C ALA A 129 5.32 -22.88 4.23
N PRO A 130 6.17 -23.60 5.00
CA PRO A 130 5.74 -24.37 6.16
C PRO A 130 5.13 -23.47 7.24
N PRO A 131 4.18 -23.98 8.07
CA PRO A 131 3.56 -23.22 9.16
C PRO A 131 4.60 -22.56 10.08
N LEU A 132 4.28 -21.37 10.59
CA LEU A 132 5.20 -20.63 11.44
C LEU A 132 5.49 -21.43 12.72
N ALA A 133 6.74 -21.82 12.92
CA ALA A 133 7.17 -22.51 14.13
C ALA A 133 8.14 -21.62 14.91
N ALA A 134 7.85 -21.37 16.18
CA ALA A 134 8.73 -20.64 17.08
C ALA A 134 8.64 -21.24 18.50
N PHE A 135 9.73 -21.17 19.27
CA PHE A 135 9.79 -21.71 20.64
C PHE A 135 9.37 -23.18 20.77
N GLY A 136 9.62 -24.00 19.73
CA GLY A 136 9.24 -25.41 19.72
C GLY A 136 7.74 -25.67 19.53
N ARG A 137 6.94 -24.64 19.21
CA ARG A 137 5.50 -24.75 18.92
C ARG A 137 5.20 -24.26 17.50
N THR A 138 4.32 -24.97 16.80
CA THR A 138 3.73 -24.52 15.54
C THR A 138 2.52 -23.64 15.83
N PHE A 139 2.46 -22.49 15.17
CA PHE A 139 1.35 -21.56 15.24
C PHE A 139 0.45 -21.76 14.03
N SER A 140 -0.86 -21.82 14.28
CA SER A 140 -1.87 -21.79 13.23
C SER A 140 -1.96 -20.40 12.62
N ASP A 141 -2.41 -20.32 11.36
CA ASP A 141 -2.57 -19.03 10.67
C ASP A 141 -3.51 -18.06 11.42
N ARG A 142 -4.48 -18.57 12.17
CA ARG A 142 -5.39 -17.75 13.00
C ARG A 142 -4.68 -17.16 14.21
N GLU A 143 -3.80 -17.91 14.85
CA GLU A 143 -2.99 -17.40 15.98
C GLU A 143 -2.03 -16.33 15.49
N VAL A 144 -1.36 -16.55 14.35
CA VAL A 144 -0.46 -15.55 13.73
C VAL A 144 -1.22 -14.29 13.36
N LEU A 145 -2.35 -14.42 12.66
CA LEU A 145 -3.18 -13.29 12.28
C LEU A 145 -3.71 -12.53 13.50
N GLY A 146 -4.21 -13.25 14.51
CA GLY A 146 -4.71 -12.67 15.75
C GLY A 146 -3.62 -11.90 16.50
N GLY A 147 -2.41 -12.47 16.60
CA GLY A 147 -1.25 -11.81 17.20
C GLY A 147 -0.84 -10.56 16.43
N LEU A 148 -0.91 -10.59 15.09
CA LEU A 148 -0.56 -9.47 14.24
C LEU A 148 -1.58 -8.32 14.32
N ILE A 149 -2.87 -8.65 14.41
CA ILE A 149 -3.95 -7.68 14.67
C ILE A 149 -3.80 -7.08 16.07
N ALA A 150 -3.57 -7.89 17.10
CA ALA A 150 -3.37 -7.42 18.47
C ALA A 150 -2.13 -6.52 18.58
N SER A 151 -1.03 -6.91 17.93
CA SER A 151 0.19 -6.09 17.84
C SER A 151 -0.06 -4.78 17.11
N SER A 152 -0.86 -4.80 16.04
CA SER A 152 -1.24 -3.58 15.32
C SER A 152 -2.01 -2.62 16.22
N ALA A 153 -3.01 -3.13 16.95
CA ALA A 153 -3.76 -2.34 17.92
C ALA A 153 -2.81 -1.77 18.99
N PHE A 154 -1.98 -2.62 19.59
CA PHE A 154 -1.03 -2.21 20.62
C PHE A 154 -0.09 -1.09 20.15
N VAL A 155 0.51 -1.23 18.96
CA VAL A 155 1.37 -0.19 18.38
C VAL A 155 0.58 1.10 18.19
N VAL A 156 -0.59 1.05 17.58
CA VAL A 156 -1.41 2.25 17.31
C VAL A 156 -1.78 3.00 18.59
N PHE A 157 -2.20 2.28 19.64
CA PHE A 157 -2.58 2.89 20.92
C PHE A 157 -1.39 3.37 21.75
N LEU A 158 -0.28 2.61 21.78
CA LEU A 158 0.88 2.96 22.60
C LEU A 158 1.71 4.09 22.00
N THR A 159 1.89 4.11 20.68
CA THR A 159 2.80 5.05 20.02
C THR A 159 2.13 6.38 19.66
N SER A 160 0.84 6.54 19.95
CA SER A 160 0.03 7.72 19.55
C SER A 160 0.15 8.05 18.06
N VAL A 161 0.50 7.08 17.22
CA VAL A 161 0.70 7.26 15.78
C VAL A 161 -0.53 7.88 15.11
N GLY A 162 -1.73 7.58 15.62
CA GLY A 162 -2.96 8.20 15.13
C GLY A 162 -2.95 9.73 15.23
N SER A 163 -2.48 10.31 16.35
CA SER A 163 -2.42 11.77 16.50
C SER A 163 -1.33 12.39 15.64
N LEU A 164 -0.21 11.69 15.46
CA LEU A 164 0.87 12.08 14.56
C LEU A 164 0.36 12.15 13.12
N ILE A 165 -0.27 11.09 12.63
CA ILE A 165 -0.84 11.04 11.27
C ILE A 165 -1.88 12.15 11.11
N PHE A 166 -2.81 12.28 12.05
CA PHE A 166 -3.87 13.29 11.97
C PHE A 166 -3.31 14.72 11.95
N SER A 167 -2.37 15.06 12.83
CA SER A 167 -1.76 16.39 12.88
C SER A 167 -0.94 16.69 11.62
N ALA A 168 -0.21 15.71 11.09
CA ALA A 168 0.56 15.89 9.87
C ALA A 168 -0.32 16.06 8.61
N LEU A 169 -1.43 15.32 8.53
CA LEU A 169 -2.43 15.47 7.49
C LEU A 169 -3.15 16.82 7.62
N ALA A 170 -3.52 17.24 8.83
CA ALA A 170 -4.15 18.53 9.07
C ALA A 170 -3.23 19.69 8.68
N LEU A 171 -1.93 19.60 9.03
CA LEU A 171 -0.93 20.58 8.61
C LEU A 171 -0.77 20.63 7.09
N GLY A 172 -0.63 19.46 6.44
CA GLY A 172 -0.54 19.38 4.98
C GLY A 172 -1.78 19.95 4.29
N ALA A 173 -2.97 19.60 4.77
CA ALA A 173 -4.23 20.13 4.28
C ALA A 173 -4.34 21.65 4.48
N ALA A 174 -3.92 22.18 5.64
CA ALA A 174 -3.90 23.61 5.90
C ALA A 174 -2.97 24.36 4.91
N VAL A 175 -1.78 23.83 4.64
CA VAL A 175 -0.84 24.38 3.66
C VAL A 175 -1.44 24.37 2.25
N VAL A 176 -2.03 23.24 1.83
CA VAL A 176 -2.68 23.12 0.51
C VAL A 176 -3.87 24.06 0.39
N CYS A 177 -4.71 24.16 1.42
CA CYS A 177 -5.86 25.07 1.45
C CYS A 177 -5.42 26.53 1.39
N ALA A 178 -4.41 26.91 2.17
CA ALA A 178 -3.84 28.25 2.12
C ALA A 178 -3.25 28.54 0.73
N HIS A 179 -2.41 27.67 0.18
CA HIS A 179 -1.85 27.87 -1.15
C HIS A 179 -2.95 27.95 -2.22
N GLY A 180 -3.90 27.02 -2.23
CA GLY A 180 -4.97 26.96 -3.23
C GLY A 180 -5.97 28.12 -3.16
N ALA A 181 -6.21 28.68 -1.97
CA ALA A 181 -7.09 29.84 -1.79
C ALA A 181 -6.42 31.16 -2.21
N PHE A 182 -5.11 31.29 -2.02
CA PHE A 182 -4.36 32.51 -2.35
C PHE A 182 -3.79 32.51 -3.77
N ARG A 183 -3.62 31.35 -4.40
CA ARG A 183 -3.16 31.30 -5.79
C ARG A 183 -4.26 31.68 -6.76
N VAL A 184 -4.02 32.70 -7.59
CA VAL A 184 -4.88 33.07 -8.72
C VAL A 184 -4.80 31.97 -9.78
N PRO A 185 -5.91 31.29 -10.10
CA PRO A 185 -5.92 30.35 -11.22
C PRO A 185 -5.65 31.11 -12.52
N GLU A 186 -4.71 30.65 -13.32
CA GLU A 186 -4.51 31.19 -14.67
C GLU A 186 -5.78 30.93 -15.49
N ASP A 187 -6.29 31.94 -16.20
CA ASP A 187 -7.51 31.86 -17.03
C ASP A 187 -7.29 31.03 -18.32
N LEU A 188 -6.70 29.86 -18.19
CA LEU A 188 -6.68 28.80 -19.20
C LEU A 188 -7.93 27.91 -19.07
N PHE A 189 -9.07 28.50 -18.73
CA PHE A 189 -10.36 27.82 -18.54
C PHE A 189 -11.49 28.49 -19.34
N LEU A 190 -11.14 29.20 -20.42
CA LEU A 190 -12.15 29.84 -21.27
C LEU A 190 -12.87 28.87 -22.24
N ASP A 191 -12.48 27.59 -22.34
CA ASP A 191 -13.07 26.66 -23.31
C ASP A 191 -13.38 25.23 -22.79
N GLU A 192 -13.55 25.02 -21.49
CA GLU A 192 -14.21 23.78 -21.04
C GLU A 192 -15.60 24.14 -20.50
N PRO A 193 -16.68 23.99 -21.30
CA PRO A 193 -18.03 24.12 -20.76
C PRO A 193 -18.13 23.21 -19.53
N ALA A 194 -18.83 23.67 -18.52
CA ALA A 194 -18.99 23.05 -17.21
C ALA A 194 -19.77 21.71 -17.24
N GLU A 195 -19.51 20.85 -18.23
CA GLU A 195 -20.11 19.53 -18.41
C GLU A 195 -19.21 18.38 -17.93
N GLN A 196 -17.87 18.51 -17.90
CA GLN A 196 -17.01 17.39 -17.46
C GLN A 196 -16.80 17.28 -15.94
N ALA A 197 -17.18 18.27 -15.13
CA ALA A 197 -16.98 18.24 -13.68
C ALA A 197 -18.27 17.96 -12.86
N ALA A 198 -19.43 17.87 -13.51
CA ALA A 198 -20.73 17.61 -12.88
C ALA A 198 -21.36 16.27 -13.31
N GLY A 199 -20.62 15.43 -14.03
CA GLY A 199 -21.04 14.06 -14.33
C GLY A 199 -20.77 13.16 -13.13
N ASN A 200 -21.66 13.13 -12.13
CA ASN A 200 -21.73 11.98 -11.24
C ASN A 200 -21.94 10.75 -12.15
N PRO A 201 -21.01 9.76 -12.22
CA PRO A 201 -21.15 8.61 -13.12
C PRO A 201 -22.42 7.78 -12.84
N LEU A 202 -22.99 7.93 -11.65
CA LEU A 202 -24.30 7.38 -11.28
C LEU A 202 -25.47 8.07 -11.97
N LEU A 203 -25.41 9.39 -12.21
CA LEU A 203 -26.49 10.12 -12.88
C LEU A 203 -26.50 9.88 -14.40
N SER A 204 -25.32 9.71 -15.02
CA SER A 204 -25.23 9.31 -16.43
C SER A 204 -25.76 7.89 -16.67
N PHE A 205 -25.61 6.99 -15.70
CA PHE A 205 -26.14 5.63 -15.80
C PHE A 205 -27.68 5.59 -15.69
N ILE A 206 -28.25 6.46 -14.85
CA ILE A 206 -29.72 6.56 -14.68
C ILE A 206 -30.37 7.28 -15.86
N ALA A 207 -29.74 8.33 -16.40
CA ALA A 207 -30.23 9.04 -17.59
C ALA A 207 -30.22 8.15 -18.85
N GLY A 208 -29.22 7.27 -18.99
CA GLY A 208 -29.18 6.27 -20.07
C GLY A 208 -30.26 5.18 -19.93
N ALA A 209 -30.74 4.90 -18.72
CA ALA A 209 -31.76 3.89 -18.46
C ALA A 209 -33.20 4.38 -18.70
N THR A 210 -33.43 5.70 -18.70
CA THR A 210 -34.78 6.30 -18.84
C THR A 210 -35.05 6.92 -20.21
N GLY A 211 -34.03 7.11 -21.07
CA GLY A 211 -34.17 7.72 -22.40
C GLY A 211 -34.58 6.79 -23.55
N GLY A 212 -34.80 5.49 -23.28
CA GLY A 212 -35.13 4.50 -24.31
C GLY A 212 -36.60 4.13 -24.36
N ARG A 213 -37.46 5.02 -24.91
CA ARG A 213 -38.73 4.72 -25.61
C ARG A 213 -39.54 6.00 -25.84
N VAL A 214 -39.49 6.53 -27.07
CA VAL A 214 -40.67 6.87 -27.88
C VAL A 214 -40.29 6.60 -29.33
#